data_AF-A0A7L3EY02-F1
#
_entry.id   AF-A0A7L3EY02-F1
#
_cell.length_a   1.000
_cell.length_b   1.000
_cell.length_c   1.000
_cell.angle_alpha   90.00
_cell.angle_beta   90.00
_cell.angle_gamma   90.00
#
_symmetry.space_group_name_H-M   'P 1'
#
loop_
_entity.id
_entity.type
_entity.pdbx_description
1 polymer ?
#
loop_
_entity_poly.entity_id
_entity_poly.type
_entity_poly.pdbx_seq_one_letter_code
_entity_poly.pdbx_strand_id
1 'polypeptide(L)' 'GEKPFGCSHCGKAFADRSNLRAHMQTHSAFKHYKCKQCEKTFALKSYLNKHYESACFKGSEHSCAIGN' A
#
# COMPACT_ATOMS: atom_id res chain seq x y z
N GLY A 1 -31.49 6.45 -0.74
CA GLY A 1 -30.70 5.64 0.21
C GLY A 1 -29.68 6.55 0.85
N GLU A 2 -29.92 6.93 2.09
CA GLU A 2 -29.04 7.84 2.83
C GLU A 2 -27.71 7.12 3.10
N LYS A 3 -26.60 7.79 2.78
CA LYS A 3 -25.24 7.28 3.01
C LYS A 3 -24.65 8.05 4.19
N PRO A 4 -24.89 7.61 5.43
CA PRO A 4 -24.51 8.39 6.61
C PRO A 4 -23.00 8.46 6.82
N PHE A 5 -22.21 7.61 6.15
CA PHE A 5 -20.77 7.50 6.35
C PHE A 5 -20.01 8.24 5.24
N GLY A 6 -19.75 9.53 5.47
CA GLY A 6 -18.98 10.40 4.57
C GLY A 6 -17.47 10.29 4.77
N CYS A 7 -16.72 10.36 3.69
CA CYS A 7 -15.27 10.47 3.71
C CYS A 7 -14.84 11.93 3.90
N SER A 8 -14.11 12.21 4.98
CA SER A 8 -13.60 13.54 5.28
C SER A 8 -12.49 14.03 4.35
N HIS A 9 -11.86 13.16 3.55
CA HIS A 9 -10.76 13.54 2.64
C HIS A 9 -11.23 13.88 1.22
N CYS A 10 -12.28 13.23 0.71
CA CYS A 10 -12.76 13.45 -0.65
C CYS A 10 -14.29 13.63 -0.78
N GLY A 11 -15.03 13.61 0.33
CA GLY A 11 -16.48 13.82 0.34
C GLY A 11 -17.31 12.63 -0.15
N LYS A 12 -16.70 11.49 -0.53
CA LYS A 12 -17.46 10.29 -0.92
C LYS A 12 -18.25 9.73 0.26
N ALA A 13 -19.54 9.46 0.05
CA ALA A 13 -20.40 8.84 1.05
C ALA A 13 -20.63 7.35 0.77
N PHE A 14 -20.69 6.56 1.84
CA PHE A 14 -20.85 5.11 1.85
C PHE A 14 -22.06 4.71 2.71
N ALA A 15 -22.66 3.56 2.37
CA ALA A 15 -23.82 3.03 3.08
C ALA A 15 -23.44 2.36 4.42
N ASP A 16 -22.19 1.91 4.55
CA ASP A 16 -21.71 1.21 5.74
C ASP A 16 -20.30 1.68 6.17
N ARG A 17 -19.98 1.44 7.45
CA ARG A 17 -18.67 1.82 8.04
C ARG A 17 -17.50 0.97 7.51
N SER A 18 -17.73 -0.27 7.12
CA SER A 18 -16.68 -1.18 6.62
C SER A 18 -16.14 -0.69 5.28
N ASN A 19 -17.03 -0.24 4.39
CA ASN A 19 -16.71 0.35 3.11
C ASN A 19 -16.05 1.71 3.28
N LEU A 20 -16.53 2.54 4.22
CA LEU A 20 -15.83 3.77 4.58
C LEU A 20 -14.41 3.48 5.08
N ARG A 21 -14.22 2.48 5.96
CA ARG A 21 -12.91 2.08 6.50
C ARG A 21 -11.98 1.52 5.41
N ALA A 22 -12.49 0.73 4.48
CA ALA A 22 -11.74 0.24 3.33
C ALA A 22 -11.34 1.40 2.41
N HIS A 23 -12.23 2.35 2.19
CA HIS A 23 -11.95 3.55 1.43
C HIS A 23 -10.94 4.48 2.12
N MET A 24 -10.99 4.64 3.43
CA MET A 24 -10.01 5.46 4.17
C MET A 24 -8.58 4.92 4.03
N GLN A 25 -8.42 3.61 3.78
CA GLN A 25 -7.13 3.01 3.49
C GLN A 25 -6.55 3.41 2.12
N THR A 26 -7.37 3.92 1.19
CA THR A 26 -6.87 4.47 -0.08
C THR A 26 -6.33 5.89 0.10
N HIS A 27 -6.82 6.63 1.10
CA HIS A 27 -6.36 7.98 1.44
C HIS A 27 -5.14 7.98 2.34
N SER A 28 -5.20 7.16 3.38
CA SER A 28 -4.06 6.90 4.24
C SER A 28 -3.16 5.94 3.47
N ALA A 29 -2.33 6.49 2.57
CA ALA A 29 -1.34 5.78 1.77
C ALA A 29 -0.85 4.61 2.60
N PHE A 30 -1.37 3.42 2.28
CA PHE A 30 -1.32 2.25 3.15
C PHE A 30 0.08 2.20 3.70
N LYS A 31 0.27 2.03 5.01
CA LYS A 31 1.62 1.84 5.58
C LYS A 31 2.18 0.62 4.85
N HIS A 32 2.85 0.88 3.74
CA HIS A 32 3.11 -0.13 2.76
C HIS A 32 4.05 -1.06 3.48
N TYR A 33 3.74 -2.35 3.45
CA TYR A 33 4.59 -3.34 4.05
C TYR A 33 5.85 -3.38 3.19
N LYS A 34 6.88 -2.64 3.60
CA LYS A 34 8.14 -2.52 2.86
C LYS A 34 8.99 -3.73 3.19
N CYS A 35 9.39 -4.47 2.16
CA CYS A 35 10.44 -5.45 2.31
C CYS A 35 11.75 -4.72 2.59
N LYS A 36 12.36 -4.94 3.77
CA LYS A 36 13.65 -4.31 4.11
C LYS A 36 14.81 -4.80 3.24
N GLN A 37 14.62 -5.92 2.54
CA GLN A 37 15.66 -6.55 1.74
C GLN A 37 15.73 -5.99 0.30
N CYS A 38 14.59 -5.70 -0.34
CA CYS A 38 14.55 -5.17 -1.71
C CYS A 38 13.74 -3.88 -1.87
N GLU A 39 13.30 -3.29 -0.77
CA GLU A 39 12.54 -2.05 -0.71
C GLU A 39 11.17 -2.05 -1.42
N LYS A 40 10.74 -3.18 -1.98
CA LYS A 40 9.40 -3.37 -2.55
C LYS A 40 8.33 -3.13 -1.50
N THR A 41 7.30 -2.40 -1.88
CA THR A 41 6.19 -2.01 -1.04
C THR A 41 4.93 -2.80 -1.42
N PHE A 42 4.29 -3.40 -0.41
CA PHE A 42 3.10 -4.20 -0.59
C PHE A 42 1.90 -3.57 0.12
N ALA A 43 0.72 -3.63 -0.51
CA ALA A 43 -0.52 -3.14 0.08
C ALA A 43 -0.97 -3.98 1.29
N LEU A 44 -0.57 -5.26 1.37
CA LEU A 44 -0.99 -6.19 2.44
C LEU A 44 0.19 -6.96 3.03
N LYS A 45 0.10 -7.27 4.33
CA LYS A 45 1.08 -8.08 5.06
C LYS A 45 1.21 -9.49 4.50
N SER A 46 0.10 -10.10 4.08
CA SER A 46 0.08 -11.44 3.48
C SER A 46 0.91 -11.52 2.20
N TYR A 47 0.86 -10.49 1.36
CA TYR A 47 1.70 -10.39 0.16
C TYR A 47 3.17 -10.19 0.49
N LEU A 48 3.50 -9.40 1.51
CA LEU A 48 4.87 -9.30 2.01
C LEU A 48 5.38 -10.65 2.53
N ASN A 49 4.56 -11.41 3.26
CA ASN A 49 4.95 -12.73 3.79
C ASN A 49 5.26 -13.72 2.65
N LYS A 50 4.37 -13.82 1.67
CA LYS A 50 4.60 -14.65 0.47
C LYS A 50 5.84 -14.21 -0.30
N HIS A 51 6.12 -12.91 -0.33
CA HIS A 51 7.35 -12.39 -0.93
C HIS A 51 8.61 -12.83 -0.16
N TYR A 52 8.57 -12.93 1.17
CA TYR A 52 9.67 -13.48 1.96
C TYR A 52 9.89 -14.98 1.70
N GLU A 53 8.82 -15.74 1.49
CA GLU A 53 8.88 -17.18 1.23
C GLU A 53 9.38 -17.50 -0.19
N SER A 54 9.07 -16.67 -1.18
CA SER A 54 9.37 -16.92 -2.60
C SER A 54 10.78 -16.47 -3.05
N ALA A 55 11.68 -16.17 -2.11
CA ALA A 55 12.99 -15.56 -2.29
C ALA A 55 12.95 -14.08 -2.74
N CYS A 56 13.49 -13.22 -1.88
CA CYS A 56 13.65 -11.81 -2.15
C CYS A 56 14.92 -11.56 -2.99
N PHE A 57 14.77 -11.48 -4.32
CA PHE A 57 15.86 -11.04 -5.18
C PHE A 57 16.05 -9.52 -5.04
N LYS A 58 17.20 -9.09 -4.50
CA LYS A 58 17.68 -7.73 -4.74
C LYS A 58 17.96 -7.63 -6.23
N GLY A 59 17.06 -6.99 -6.97
CA GLY A 59 17.40 -6.46 -8.28
C GLY A 59 18.60 -5.55 -8.10
N SER A 60 19.69 -5.89 -8.78
CA SER A 60 20.96 -5.18 -8.84
C SER A 60 20.79 -3.66 -8.71
N GLU A 61 21.48 -3.08 -7.74
CA GLU A 61 21.83 -1.65 -7.76
C GLU A 61 22.62 -1.41 -9.04
N HIS A 62 21.94 -0.99 -10.11
CA HIS A 62 22.63 -0.42 -11.25
C HIS A 62 23.03 0.99 -10.81
N SER A 63 24.18 1.08 -10.16
CA SER A 63 24.90 2.33 -9.94
C SER A 63 25.30 2.86 -11.31
N CYS A 64 24.39 3.56 -11.99
CA CYS A 64 24.75 4.34 -13.16
C CYS A 64 25.46 5.61 -12.68
N ALA A 65 26.73 5.44 -12.31
CA ALA A 65 27.66 6.55 -12.20
C ALA A 65 28.04 6.97 -13.63
N ILE A 66 27.21 7.79 -14.27
CA ILE A 66 27.70 8.62 -15.37
C ILE A 66 28.47 9.75 -14.70
N GLY A 67 29.75 9.51 -14.45
CA GLY A 67 30.69 10.58 -14.17
C GLY A 67 30.89 11.37 -15.45
N ASN A 68 30.56 12.65 -15.40
CA ASN A 68 31.24 13.76 -16.10
C ASN A 68 31.12 14.98 -15.20
#